data_AF-A0A847Z625-F1
#
_entry.id   AF-A0A847Z625-F1
#
_cell.length_a   1.000
_cell.length_b   1.000
_cell.length_c   1.000
_cell.angle_alpha   90.00
_cell.angle_beta   90.00
_cell.angle_gamma   90.00
#
_symmetry.space_group_name_H-M   'P 1'
#
loop_
_entity.id
_entity.type
_entity.pdbx_description
1 polymer ?
#
loop_
_entity_poly.entity_id
_entity_poly.type
_entity_poly.pdbx_seq_one_letter_code
_entity_poly.pdbx_strand_id
1 'polypeptide(L)'
;MNDTKKILNEIKSLFLRLGFQKIEVNDVINYVYGNTYCIPHCLQRLGFLIEYADSLEEAQKNWYEDGDSFPLEMGEEAILAGLEKEIRHEVFDKQQINKN
;
A
#
# COMPACT_ATOMS: atom_id res chain seq x y z
N MET A 1 6.92 0.52 22.31
CA MET A 1 6.71 0.98 20.92
C MET A 1 5.28 0.60 20.57
N ASN A 2 4.45 1.51 20.07
CA ASN A 2 3.05 1.18 19.76
C ASN A 2 3.03 0.08 18.69
N ASP A 3 2.35 -1.04 18.93
CA ASP A 3 2.32 -2.21 18.03
C ASP A 3 1.90 -1.81 16.61
N THR A 4 1.04 -0.80 16.51
CA THR A 4 0.62 -0.25 15.22
C THR A 4 1.75 0.41 14.43
N LYS A 5 2.65 1.13 15.12
CA LYS A 5 3.83 1.74 14.49
C LYS A 5 4.82 0.69 14.02
N LYS A 6 4.96 -0.41 14.77
CA LYS A 6 5.81 -1.55 14.37
C LYS A 6 5.27 -2.16 13.07
N ILE A 7 4.00 -2.54 13.06
CA ILE A 7 3.36 -3.16 11.90
C ILE A 7 3.39 -2.23 10.68
N LEU A 8 3.11 -0.93 10.86
CA LEU A 8 3.21 0.03 9.76
C LEU A 8 4.62 0.11 9.17
N ASN A 9 5.67 0.01 9.99
CA ASN A 9 7.05 -0.04 9.48
C ASN A 9 7.36 -1.35 8.74
N GLU A 10 6.79 -2.48 9.17
CA GLU A 10 6.91 -3.74 8.44
C GLU A 10 6.18 -3.70 7.11
N ILE A 11 4.99 -3.10 7.03
CA ILE A 11 4.27 -2.87 5.77
C ILE A 11 5.11 -1.99 4.83
N LYS A 12 5.68 -0.90 5.34
CA LYS A 12 6.60 -0.05 4.59
C LYS A 12 7.84 -0.79 4.08
N SER A 13 8.33 -1.76 4.86
CA SER A 13 9.47 -2.61 4.48
C SER A 13 9.07 -3.67 3.45
N LEU A 14 7.85 -4.20 3.53
CA LEU A 14 7.25 -5.10 2.55
C LEU A 14 7.26 -4.47 1.15
N PHE A 15 6.76 -3.24 0.99
CA PHE A 15 6.81 -2.52 -0.28
C PHE A 15 8.23 -2.45 -0.87
N LEU A 16 9.23 -2.13 -0.05
CA LEU A 16 10.62 -2.06 -0.50
C LEU A 16 11.17 -3.43 -0.91
N ARG A 17 10.86 -4.50 -0.18
CA ARG A 17 11.24 -5.87 -0.54
C ARG A 17 10.58 -6.33 -1.85
N LEU A 18 9.38 -5.84 -2.12
CA LEU A 18 8.64 -6.10 -3.36
C LEU A 18 9.13 -5.24 -4.55
N GLY A 19 10.11 -4.37 -4.35
CA GLY A 19 10.74 -3.59 -5.42
C GLY A 19 10.10 -2.22 -5.69
N PHE A 20 9.21 -1.75 -4.82
CA PHE A 20 8.64 -0.41 -4.93
C PHE A 20 9.68 0.66 -4.62
N GLN A 21 9.56 1.80 -5.29
CA GLN A 21 10.35 3.00 -5.03
C GLN A 21 9.56 4.00 -4.19
N LYS A 22 10.25 4.88 -3.47
CA LYS A 22 9.59 5.97 -2.74
C LYS A 22 9.60 7.24 -3.59
N ILE A 23 8.45 7.85 -3.79
CA ILE A 23 8.28 9.13 -4.49
C ILE A 23 7.43 10.04 -3.62
N GLU A 24 7.80 11.31 -3.51
CA GLU A 24 7.01 12.32 -2.81
C GLU A 24 6.09 13.03 -3.80
N VAL A 25 4.79 13.03 -3.52
CA VAL A 25 3.75 13.72 -4.31
C VAL A 25 2.91 14.52 -3.32
N ASN A 26 2.81 15.84 -3.49
CA ASN A 26 2.09 16.74 -2.59
C ASN A 26 2.44 16.55 -1.10
N ASP A 27 3.75 16.47 -0.79
CA ASP A 27 4.27 16.25 0.56
C ASP A 27 3.89 14.88 1.19
N VAL A 28 3.39 13.93 0.38
CA VAL A 28 3.05 12.56 0.79
C VAL A 28 3.98 11.55 0.12
N ILE A 29 4.58 10.68 0.94
CA ILE A 29 5.42 9.58 0.45
C ILE A 29 4.54 8.47 -0.09
N ASN A 30 4.62 8.27 -1.40
CA ASN A 30 4.05 7.17 -2.14
C ASN A 30 5.08 6.07 -2.35
N TYR A 31 4.61 4.83 -2.29
CA TYR A 31 5.34 3.64 -2.73
C TYR A 31 4.89 3.32 -4.14
N VAL A 32 5.80 3.38 -5.11
CA VAL A 32 5.49 3.35 -6.53
C VAL A 32 6.07 2.12 -7.19
N TYR A 33 5.25 1.41 -7.97
CA TYR A 33 5.67 0.31 -8.82
C TYR A 33 4.93 0.41 -10.16
N GLY A 34 5.68 0.53 -11.26
CA GLY A 34 5.08 0.85 -12.56
C GLY A 34 4.37 2.20 -12.52
N ASN A 35 3.06 2.22 -12.81
CA ASN A 35 2.24 3.44 -12.79
C ASN A 35 1.38 3.57 -11.52
N THR A 36 1.44 2.60 -10.60
CA THR A 36 0.59 2.56 -9.41
C THR A 36 1.30 3.19 -8.22
N TYR A 37 0.60 4.08 -7.52
CA TYR A 37 1.05 4.85 -6.37
C TYR A 37 0.29 4.37 -5.13
N CYS A 38 1.03 3.90 -4.13
CA CYS A 38 0.45 3.28 -2.93
C CYS A 38 0.80 4.05 -1.67
N ILE A 39 -0.17 4.24 -0.77
CA ILE A 39 0.05 4.84 0.55
C ILE A 39 -0.44 3.87 1.64
N PRO A 40 0.45 3.29 2.46
CA PRO A 40 0.02 2.47 3.58
C PRO A 40 -0.43 3.35 4.76
N HIS A 41 -1.64 3.08 5.25
CA HIS A 41 -2.26 3.77 6.38
C HIS A 41 -2.42 2.86 7.60
N CYS A 42 -2.47 3.49 8.78
CA CYS A 42 -2.96 2.88 10.00
C CYS A 42 -4.04 3.80 10.58
N LEU A 43 -5.29 3.36 10.50
CA LEU A 43 -6.47 4.09 10.94
C LEU A 43 -7.01 3.48 12.24
N GLN A 44 -7.23 4.30 13.27
CA GLN A 44 -7.52 3.84 14.64
C GLN A 44 -8.71 2.86 14.77
N ARG A 45 -9.69 2.90 13.85
CA ARG A 45 -10.89 2.06 13.89
C ARG A 45 -10.95 0.95 12.83
N LEU A 46 -10.12 1.04 11.79
CA LEU A 46 -10.14 0.12 10.64
C LEU A 46 -8.90 -0.79 10.61
N GLY A 47 -7.83 -0.41 11.31
CA GLY A 47 -6.56 -1.11 11.25
C GLY A 47 -5.70 -0.58 10.12
N PHE A 48 -5.16 -1.48 9.30
CA PHE A 48 -4.22 -1.15 8.22
C PHE A 48 -4.90 -1.27 6.86
N LEU A 49 -4.62 -0.36 5.95
CA LEU A 49 -5.05 -0.44 4.56
C LEU A 49 -4.01 0.22 3.66
N ILE A 50 -4.15 0.01 2.36
CA ILE A 50 -3.38 0.72 1.34
C ILE A 50 -4.35 1.52 0.50
N GLU A 51 -4.02 2.79 0.27
CA GLU A 51 -4.69 3.62 -0.73
C GLU A 51 -3.92 3.53 -2.06
N TYR A 52 -4.62 3.44 -3.18
CA TYR A 52 -4.05 3.26 -4.52
C TYR A 52 -4.47 4.37 -5.48
N ALA A 53 -3.53 4.90 -6.25
CA ALA A 53 -3.79 5.68 -7.45
C ALA A 53 -3.12 4.99 -8.64
N ASP A 54 -3.83 4.85 -9.76
CA ASP A 54 -3.37 4.14 -10.95
C ASP A 54 -2.55 5.02 -11.89
N SER A 55 -2.31 6.28 -11.52
CA SER A 55 -1.43 7.20 -12.22
C SER A 55 -0.87 8.32 -11.34
N LEU A 56 0.20 8.96 -11.82
CA LEU A 56 0.72 10.19 -11.20
C LEU A 56 -0.33 11.31 -11.19
N GLU A 57 -1.17 11.41 -12.22
CA GLU A 57 -2.20 12.44 -12.31
C GLU A 57 -3.24 12.30 -11.19
N GLU A 58 -3.71 11.08 -10.93
CA GLU A 58 -4.60 10.77 -9.82
C GLU A 58 -3.92 11.07 -8.48
N ALA A 59 -2.67 10.62 -8.30
CA ALA A 59 -1.89 10.90 -7.09
C ALA A 59 -1.72 12.41 -6.84
N GLN A 60 -1.45 13.20 -7.89
CA GLN A 60 -1.34 14.67 -7.81
C GLN A 60 -2.68 15.35 -7.49
N LYS A 61 -3.80 14.73 -7.84
CA LYS A 61 -5.15 15.21 -7.51
C LYS A 61 -5.66 14.69 -6.15
N ASN A 62 -4.87 13.88 -5.45
CA ASN A 62 -5.25 13.15 -4.25
C ASN A 62 -6.47 12.24 -4.47
N TRP A 63 -6.57 11.63 -5.65
CA TRP A 63 -7.61 10.66 -5.98
C TRP A 63 -7.06 9.25 -5.78
N TYR A 64 -7.16 8.77 -4.54
CA TYR A 64 -6.80 7.41 -4.20
C TYR A 64 -8.05 6.60 -3.87
N GLU A 65 -8.06 5.33 -4.26
CA GLU A 65 -9.07 4.35 -3.88
C GLU A 65 -8.59 3.55 -2.66
N ASP A 66 -9.49 3.34 -1.70
CA ASP A 66 -9.23 2.53 -0.51
C ASP A 66 -9.16 1.04 -0.89
N GLY A 67 -8.09 0.37 -0.47
CA GLY A 67 -8.00 -1.09 -0.47
C GLY A 67 -8.75 -1.74 0.69
N ASP A 68 -8.47 -3.02 0.90
CA ASP A 68 -9.06 -3.76 2.01
C ASP A 68 -8.46 -3.30 3.36
N SER A 69 -9.30 -3.28 4.39
CA SER A 69 -8.86 -2.99 5.75
C SER A 69 -8.55 -4.26 6.53
N PHE A 70 -7.42 -4.27 7.24
CA PHE A 70 -6.92 -5.37 8.07
C PHE A 70 -6.85 -4.92 9.53
N PRO A 71 -7.85 -5.29 10.36
CA PRO A 71 -7.91 -4.94 11.77
C PRO A 71 -6.72 -5.48 12.58
N LEU A 72 -6.33 -4.76 13.64
CA LEU A 72 -5.17 -5.11 14.48
C LEU A 72 -5.33 -6.49 15.13
N GLU A 73 -6.58 -6.90 15.42
CA GLU A 73 -6.94 -8.16 16.07
C GLU A 73 -6.60 -9.39 15.21
N MET A 74 -6.39 -9.21 13.90
CA MET A 74 -5.92 -10.29 13.01
C MET A 74 -4.50 -10.74 13.35
N GLY A 75 -3.70 -9.88 13.99
CA GLY A 75 -2.29 -10.12 14.27
C GLY A 75 -1.37 -9.75 13.10
N GLU A 76 -0.13 -9.38 13.44
CA GLU A 76 0.88 -8.85 12.51
C GLU A 76 1.10 -9.74 11.28
N GLU A 77 1.23 -11.06 11.47
CA GLU A 77 1.47 -12.00 10.37
C GLU A 77 0.31 -12.04 9.37
N ALA A 78 -0.94 -12.08 9.87
CA ALA A 78 -2.12 -12.11 9.02
C ALA A 78 -2.32 -10.79 8.27
N ILE A 79 -2.04 -9.65 8.92
CA ILE A 79 -2.07 -8.32 8.29
C ILE A 79 -1.06 -8.25 7.15
N LEU A 80 0.20 -8.64 7.40
CA LEU A 80 1.25 -8.59 6.38
C LEU A 80 0.95 -9.54 5.21
N ALA A 81 0.48 -10.76 5.49
CA ALA A 81 0.11 -11.73 4.46
C ALA A 81 -1.10 -11.26 3.62
N GLY A 82 -2.08 -10.65 4.27
CA GLY A 82 -3.27 -10.08 3.63
C GLY A 82 -2.91 -8.94 2.68
N LEU A 83 -2.15 -7.95 3.17
CA LEU A 83 -1.67 -6.83 2.37
C LEU A 83 -0.74 -7.27 1.24
N GLU A 84 0.16 -8.24 1.46
CA GLU A 84 0.99 -8.76 0.38
C GLU A 84 0.15 -9.42 -0.72
N LYS A 85 -0.87 -10.19 -0.34
CA LYS A 85 -1.79 -10.81 -1.30
C LYS A 85 -2.55 -9.75 -2.11
N GLU A 86 -3.05 -8.71 -1.44
CA GLU A 86 -3.73 -7.60 -2.09
C GLU A 86 -2.82 -6.85 -3.05
N ILE A 87 -1.60 -6.48 -2.63
CA ILE A 87 -0.61 -5.81 -3.51
C ILE A 87 -0.34 -6.62 -4.77
N ARG A 88 -0.21 -7.95 -4.64
CA ARG A 88 -0.01 -8.82 -5.81
C ARG A 88 -1.17 -8.73 -6.79
N HIS A 89 -2.40 -8.69 -6.28
CA HIS A 89 -3.60 -8.57 -7.10
C HIS A 89 -3.74 -7.17 -7.73
N GLU A 90 -3.68 -6.12 -6.90
CA GLU A 90 -3.96 -4.75 -7.32
C GLU A 90 -2.84 -4.16 -8.18
N VAL A 91 -1.60 -4.57 -7.97
CA VAL A 91 -0.44 -3.97 -8.65
C VAL A 91 0.15 -4.90 -9.69
N PHE A 92 0.46 -6.15 -9.34
CA PHE A 92 1.25 -7.02 -10.24
C PHE A 92 0.40 -7.69 -11.31
N ASP A 93 -0.82 -8.14 -10.98
CA ASP A 93 -1.70 -8.76 -11.96
C ASP A 93 -2.18 -7.74 -13.00
N LYS A 94 -2.55 -6.51 -12.58
CA LYS A 94 -2.91 -5.41 -13.50
C LYS A 94 -1.78 -5.07 -14.49
N GLN A 95 -0.53 -5.10 -14.04
CA GLN A 95 0.62 -4.77 -14.90
C GLN A 95 1.08 -5.89 -15.82
N GLN A 96 0.65 -7.14 -15.60
CA GLN A 96 0.88 -8.24 -16.55
C GLN A 96 -0.08 -8.19 -17.74
N ILE A 97 -1.28 -7.66 -17.56
CA ILE A 97 -2.29 -7.53 -18.62
C ILE A 97 -1.87 -6.48 -19.66
N ASN A 98 -1.19 -5.41 -19.25
CA ASN A 98 -0.83 -4.27 -20.11
C ASN A 98 0.48 -4.46 -20.92
N LYS A 99 1.03 -5.68 -20.98
CA LYS A 99 2.29 -6.00 -21.70
C LYS A 99 2.10 -6.66 -23.07
N ASN A 100 0.86 -6.75 -23.58
CA ASN A 100 0.54 -7.36 -24.87
C ASN A 100 0.07 -6.34 -25.91
#